data_AF-A0A3D2QP31-F1
#
_entry.id   AF-A0A3D2QP31-F1
#
_cell.length_a   1.000
_cell.length_b   1.000
_cell.length_c   1.000
_cell.angle_alpha   90.00
_cell.angle_beta   90.00
_cell.angle_gamma   90.00
#
_symmetry.space_group_name_H-M   'P 1'
#
loop_
_entity.id
_entity.type
_entity.pdbx_description
1 polymer ?
#
loop_
_entity_poly.entity_id
_entity_poly.type
_entity_poly.pdbx_seq_one_letter_code
_entity_poly.pdbx_strand_id
1 'polypeptide(L)'
;MNRLTARETKERLDALMKDPQTLYLGDIVNRRGRCLGTEVPYSEIVAKRLLHTHAFPDVLKALPKVPRGYDFIAKDHDGTTLDPTILGLQQESRVAVALYNHKILGKLGKVIDYLVPIDIEGKHVGIIDLVTFDAETSPVFVIGYA
;
A
#
# COMPACT_ATOMS: atom_id res chain seq x y z
N MET A 1 -5.47 0.15 -23.94
CA MET A 1 -6.33 -0.38 -22.86
C MET A 1 -7.67 0.33 -22.93
N ASN A 2 -8.78 -0.37 -23.14
CA ASN A 2 -10.11 0.25 -23.31
C ASN A 2 -10.55 0.95 -22.01
N ARG A 3 -10.86 2.25 -22.06
CA ARG A 3 -11.36 3.01 -20.90
C ARG A 3 -12.71 2.43 -20.46
N LEU A 4 -12.83 2.15 -19.16
CA LEU A 4 -14.09 1.77 -18.53
C LEU A 4 -14.88 3.00 -18.12
N THR A 5 -16.20 2.88 -18.12
CA THR A 5 -17.14 3.81 -17.49
C THR A 5 -17.14 3.66 -15.98
N ALA A 6 -17.74 4.63 -15.27
CA ALA A 6 -17.93 4.54 -13.83
C ALA A 6 -18.83 3.37 -13.42
N ARG A 7 -19.78 2.96 -14.28
CA ARG A 7 -20.65 1.80 -14.04
C ARG A 7 -19.85 0.50 -14.08
N GLU A 8 -19.10 0.27 -15.15
CA GLU A 8 -18.27 -0.94 -15.30
C GLU A 8 -17.21 -1.04 -14.22
N THR A 9 -16.65 0.10 -13.78
CA THR A 9 -15.69 0.15 -12.67
C THR A 9 -16.32 -0.36 -11.37
N LYS A 10 -17.54 0.07 -11.06
CA LYS A 10 -18.28 -0.39 -9.87
C LYS A 10 -18.64 -1.87 -9.99
N GLU A 11 -19.13 -2.33 -11.14
CA GLU A 11 -19.51 -3.73 -11.35
C GLU A 11 -18.32 -4.68 -11.18
N ARG A 12 -17.14 -4.31 -11.70
CA ARG A 12 -15.92 -5.11 -11.51
C ARG A 12 -15.47 -5.13 -10.06
N LEU A 13 -15.54 -4.00 -9.36
CA LEU A 13 -15.22 -3.93 -7.94
C LEU A 13 -16.20 -4.76 -7.10
N ASP A 14 -17.50 -4.63 -7.35
CA ASP A 14 -18.55 -5.37 -6.65
C ASP A 14 -18.38 -6.89 -6.86
N ALA A 15 -17.88 -7.32 -8.02
CA ALA A 15 -17.53 -8.72 -8.27
C ALA A 15 -16.35 -9.20 -7.39
N LEU A 16 -15.30 -8.39 -7.22
CA LEU A 16 -14.17 -8.70 -6.34
C LEU A 16 -14.60 -8.77 -4.87
N MET A 17 -15.56 -7.96 -4.46
CA MET A 17 -16.06 -7.94 -3.09
C MET A 17 -16.82 -9.21 -2.66
N LYS A 18 -17.09 -10.14 -3.59
CA LYS A 18 -17.55 -11.49 -3.24
C LYS A 18 -16.47 -12.32 -2.53
N ASP A 19 -15.21 -12.01 -2.78
CA ASP A 19 -14.05 -12.57 -2.09
C ASP A 19 -13.05 -11.44 -1.75
N PRO A 20 -13.30 -10.69 -0.66
CA PRO A 20 -12.55 -9.46 -0.35
C PRO A 20 -11.06 -9.68 -0.12
N GLN A 21 -10.60 -10.92 0.14
CA GLN A 21 -9.18 -11.25 0.29
C GLN A 21 -8.40 -11.06 -1.02
N THR A 22 -9.09 -11.18 -2.15
CA THR A 22 -8.49 -11.05 -3.49
C THR A 22 -8.51 -9.62 -4.02
N LEU A 23 -9.06 -8.66 -3.26
CA LEU A 23 -9.29 -7.29 -3.73
C LEU A 23 -8.04 -6.64 -4.35
N TYR A 24 -6.88 -6.76 -3.69
CA TYR A 24 -5.61 -6.19 -4.15
C TYR A 24 -5.03 -6.88 -5.40
N LEU A 25 -5.46 -8.11 -5.69
CA LEU A 25 -5.10 -8.83 -6.92
C LEU A 25 -5.94 -8.36 -8.11
N GLY A 26 -7.05 -7.66 -7.86
CA GLY A 26 -7.95 -7.17 -8.89
C GLY A 26 -7.34 -6.07 -9.77
N ASP A 27 -7.47 -6.22 -11.09
CA ASP A 27 -7.00 -5.24 -12.07
C ASP A 27 -7.60 -3.84 -11.86
N ILE A 28 -8.85 -3.78 -11.35
CA ILE A 28 -9.61 -2.55 -11.21
C ILE A 28 -9.11 -1.66 -10.07
N VAL A 29 -8.58 -2.23 -9.00
CA VAL A 29 -8.03 -1.47 -7.86
C VAL A 29 -6.71 -0.81 -8.24
N ASN A 30 -5.92 -1.49 -9.07
CA ASN A 30 -4.64 -1.01 -9.59
C ASN A 30 -4.79 -0.19 -10.90
N ARG A 31 -6.03 0.06 -11.33
CA ARG A 31 -6.31 0.69 -12.63
C ARG A 31 -6.02 2.19 -12.59
N ARG A 32 -5.11 2.62 -13.45
CA ARG A 32 -4.75 4.05 -13.61
C ARG A 32 -5.64 4.75 -14.62
N GLY A 33 -5.81 6.07 -14.44
CA GLY A 33 -6.53 6.95 -15.36
C GLY A 33 -7.95 7.29 -14.92
N ARG A 34 -8.74 7.79 -15.87
CA ARG A 34 -10.08 8.35 -15.64
C ARG A 34 -11.16 7.56 -16.38
N CYS A 35 -12.31 7.42 -15.72
CA CYS A 35 -13.51 6.83 -16.29
C CYS A 35 -13.92 7.52 -17.59
N LEU A 36 -14.39 6.73 -18.56
CA LEU A 36 -15.00 7.23 -19.78
C LEU A 36 -16.28 8.01 -19.45
N GLY A 37 -16.45 9.19 -20.04
CA GLY A 37 -17.66 10.01 -19.97
C GLY A 37 -17.78 10.91 -18.73
N THR A 38 -17.15 10.58 -17.61
CA THR A 38 -17.21 11.42 -16.39
C THR A 38 -15.89 12.09 -16.04
N GLU A 39 -14.77 11.67 -16.65
CA GLU A 39 -13.42 12.11 -16.30
C GLU A 39 -13.04 11.93 -14.82
N VAL A 40 -13.82 11.16 -14.05
CA VAL A 40 -13.53 10.85 -12.64
C VAL A 40 -12.44 9.78 -12.58
N PRO A 41 -11.38 9.92 -11.76
CA PRO A 41 -10.38 8.89 -11.58
C PRO A 41 -10.97 7.54 -11.17
N TYR A 42 -10.40 6.44 -11.66
CA TYR A 42 -10.84 5.10 -11.22
C TYR A 42 -10.71 4.91 -9.71
N SER A 43 -9.63 5.41 -9.13
CA SER A 43 -9.36 5.39 -7.68
C SER A 43 -10.49 6.03 -6.87
N GLU A 44 -11.03 7.16 -7.31
CA GLU A 44 -12.14 7.86 -6.63
C GLU A 44 -13.43 7.03 -6.65
N ILE A 45 -13.75 6.41 -7.78
CA ILE A 45 -14.92 5.53 -7.89
C ILE A 45 -14.75 4.31 -6.98
N VAL A 46 -13.55 3.72 -6.96
CA VAL A 46 -13.22 2.55 -6.14
C VAL A 46 -13.29 2.90 -4.65
N ALA A 47 -12.59 3.96 -4.21
CA ALA A 47 -12.57 4.41 -2.82
C ALA A 47 -13.97 4.74 -2.32
N LYS A 48 -14.75 5.52 -3.09
CA LYS A 48 -16.12 5.85 -2.71
C LYS A 48 -17.00 4.61 -2.57
N ARG A 49 -16.87 3.65 -3.48
CA ARG A 49 -17.67 2.40 -3.44
C ARG A 49 -17.27 1.51 -2.26
N LEU A 50 -15.97 1.36 -1.99
CA LEU A 50 -15.47 0.60 -0.85
C LEU A 50 -15.94 1.22 0.49
N LEU A 51 -15.80 2.54 0.65
CA LEU A 51 -16.15 3.22 1.89
C LEU A 51 -17.67 3.28 2.12
N HIS A 52 -18.45 3.62 1.09
CA HIS A 52 -19.87 3.95 1.28
C HIS A 52 -20.85 2.86 0.85
N THR A 53 -20.44 1.87 0.04
CA THR A 53 -21.32 0.75 -0.33
C THR A 53 -20.92 -0.54 0.39
N HIS A 54 -19.63 -0.87 0.41
CA HIS A 54 -19.17 -2.13 0.99
C HIS A 54 -18.80 -2.04 2.47
N ALA A 55 -18.85 -0.85 3.07
CA ALA A 55 -18.39 -0.60 4.44
C ALA A 55 -17.03 -1.28 4.71
N PHE A 56 -16.10 -1.12 3.76
CA PHE A 56 -14.87 -1.91 3.70
C PHE A 56 -14.03 -1.91 5.00
N PRO A 57 -13.97 -0.82 5.81
CA PRO A 57 -13.31 -0.86 7.11
C PRO A 57 -13.82 -1.98 8.04
N ASP A 58 -15.11 -2.32 8.00
CA ASP A 58 -15.67 -3.40 8.81
C ASP A 58 -15.38 -4.77 8.20
N VAL A 59 -15.36 -4.87 6.86
CA VAL A 59 -14.92 -6.07 6.15
C VAL A 59 -13.48 -6.41 6.52
N LEU A 60 -12.57 -5.43 6.56
CA LEU A 60 -11.17 -5.62 6.94
C LEU A 60 -11.01 -6.21 8.35
N LYS A 61 -11.89 -5.84 9.30
CA LYS A 61 -11.87 -6.38 10.67
C LYS A 61 -12.28 -7.86 10.72
N ALA A 62 -13.14 -8.28 9.80
CA ALA A 62 -13.69 -9.63 9.73
C ALA A 62 -12.84 -10.59 8.88
N LEU A 63 -11.96 -10.06 8.03
CA LEU A 63 -11.04 -10.88 7.23
C LEU A 63 -10.15 -11.73 8.14
N PRO A 64 -9.81 -12.97 7.73
CA PRO A 64 -8.87 -13.80 8.48
C PRO A 64 -7.60 -13.03 8.70
N LYS A 65 -7.28 -12.79 9.97
CA LYS A 65 -5.98 -12.24 10.32
C LYS A 65 -4.94 -13.24 9.85
N VAL A 66 -3.95 -12.71 9.16
CA VAL A 66 -2.75 -13.43 8.78
C VAL A 66 -2.26 -14.18 10.03
N PRO A 67 -2.07 -15.51 9.96
CA PRO A 67 -1.58 -16.27 11.11
C PRO A 67 -0.29 -15.64 11.64
N ARG A 68 -0.14 -15.55 12.97
CA ARG A 68 1.10 -15.08 13.58
C ARG A 68 2.29 -15.83 12.97
N GLY A 69 3.25 -15.10 12.41
CA GLY A 69 4.46 -15.68 11.82
C GLY A 69 4.49 -15.77 10.29
N TYR A 70 3.44 -15.35 9.58
CA TYR A 70 3.52 -15.17 8.13
C TYR A 70 4.07 -13.77 7.82
N ASP A 71 5.34 -13.69 7.43
CA ASP A 71 5.94 -12.46 6.95
C ASP A 71 5.59 -12.28 5.45
N PHE A 72 4.88 -11.21 5.10
CA PHE A 72 4.70 -10.80 3.70
C PHE A 72 5.99 -10.17 3.20
N ILE A 73 6.98 -11.00 2.91
CA ILE A 73 8.16 -10.56 2.17
C ILE A 73 7.77 -10.61 0.70
N ALA A 74 7.54 -9.45 0.08
CA ALA A 74 7.49 -9.39 -1.37
C ALA A 74 8.82 -9.94 -1.89
N LYS A 75 8.78 -10.88 -2.85
CA LYS A 75 9.97 -11.60 -3.33
C LYS A 75 11.09 -10.67 -3.81
N ASP A 76 10.73 -9.46 -4.24
CA ASP A 76 11.65 -8.46 -4.75
C ASP A 76 12.17 -7.49 -3.65
N HIS A 77 11.73 -7.66 -2.40
CA HIS A 77 12.11 -6.86 -1.23
C HIS A 77 12.96 -7.71 -0.27
N ASP A 78 14.11 -8.20 -0.74
CA ASP A 78 14.97 -9.13 0.02
C ASP A 78 15.89 -8.47 1.07
N GLY A 79 15.97 -7.13 1.05
CA GLY A 79 16.74 -6.36 2.02
C GLY A 79 18.26 -6.58 1.98
N THR A 80 18.82 -7.20 0.94
CA THR A 80 20.21 -7.70 1.00
C THR A 80 21.30 -6.74 0.51
N THR A 81 20.97 -5.55 0.00
CA THR A 81 21.99 -4.65 -0.56
C THR A 81 22.43 -3.55 0.42
N LEU A 82 23.65 -3.68 0.96
CA LEU A 82 24.35 -2.62 1.70
C LEU A 82 25.79 -2.49 1.21
N ASP A 83 26.06 -1.44 0.41
CA ASP A 83 27.35 -0.74 0.39
C ASP A 83 27.06 0.78 0.57
N PRO A 84 27.35 1.34 1.75
CA PRO A 84 26.95 2.70 2.13
C PRO A 84 27.84 3.83 1.57
N THR A 85 28.78 3.57 0.66
CA THR A 85 29.76 4.60 0.23
C THR A 85 29.38 5.45 -1.00
N ILE A 86 28.18 5.28 -1.58
CA ILE A 86 27.78 5.98 -2.83
C ILE A 86 26.45 6.73 -2.63
N LEU A 87 26.51 8.02 -2.30
CA LEU A 87 25.40 8.85 -1.78
C LEU A 87 24.69 9.67 -2.89
N GLY A 88 23.47 9.29 -3.30
CA GLY A 88 22.59 9.99 -4.27
C GLY A 88 21.11 9.57 -4.10
N LEU A 89 20.18 9.94 -5.00
CA LEU A 89 18.69 9.66 -4.96
C LEU A 89 18.26 8.27 -4.46
N GLN A 90 19.16 7.29 -4.51
CA GLN A 90 19.00 5.96 -3.92
C GLN A 90 19.01 5.94 -2.37
N GLN A 91 19.28 7.06 -1.69
CA GLN A 91 19.41 7.10 -0.23
C GLN A 91 18.09 6.90 0.52
N GLU A 92 16.97 7.47 0.07
CA GLU A 92 15.70 7.26 0.76
C GLU A 92 15.23 5.80 0.69
N SER A 93 15.34 5.17 -0.49
CA SER A 93 15.06 3.74 -0.62
C SER A 93 15.98 2.88 0.24
N ARG A 94 17.26 3.24 0.36
CA ARG A 94 18.21 2.50 1.23
C ARG A 94 17.90 2.68 2.71
N VAL A 95 17.53 3.88 3.14
CA VAL A 95 17.11 4.15 4.52
C VAL A 95 15.82 3.39 4.83
N ALA A 96 14.86 3.38 3.91
CA ALA A 96 13.62 2.62 4.08
C ALA A 96 13.87 1.10 4.19
N VAL A 97 14.73 0.54 3.32
CA VAL A 97 15.15 -0.86 3.39
C VAL A 97 15.91 -1.16 4.69
N ALA A 98 16.83 -0.30 5.12
CA ALA A 98 17.58 -0.49 6.35
C ALA A 98 16.67 -0.46 7.58
N LEU A 99 15.69 0.46 7.62
CA LEU A 99 14.70 0.55 8.69
C LEU A 99 13.76 -0.65 8.71
N TYR A 100 13.31 -1.13 7.54
CA TYR A 100 12.55 -2.37 7.41
C TYR A 100 13.35 -3.59 7.91
N ASN A 101 14.61 -3.71 7.52
CA ASN A 101 15.51 -4.79 7.93
C ASN A 101 15.85 -4.76 9.43
N HIS A 102 15.78 -3.60 10.08
CA HIS A 102 15.98 -3.51 11.52
C HIS A 102 14.84 -4.19 12.30
N LYS A 103 13.71 -4.45 11.63
CA LYS A 103 12.50 -5.17 12.08
C LYS A 103 11.77 -4.57 13.28
N ILE A 104 12.46 -4.15 14.34
CA ILE A 104 11.86 -3.60 15.56
C ILE A 104 12.47 -2.23 15.85
N LEU A 105 11.64 -1.18 15.86
CA LEU A 105 12.06 0.21 16.09
C LEU A 105 11.68 0.68 17.51
N GLY A 106 12.03 -0.12 18.52
CA GLY A 106 11.71 0.18 19.92
C GLY A 106 10.20 0.36 20.15
N LYS A 107 9.80 1.52 20.70
CA LYS A 107 8.39 1.85 21.02
C LYS A 107 7.49 1.98 19.79
N LEU A 108 8.05 2.07 18.59
CA LEU A 108 7.29 2.13 17.35
C LEU A 108 6.82 0.73 16.89
N GLY A 109 7.34 -0.33 17.50
CA GLY A 109 6.94 -1.70 17.20
C GLY A 109 7.66 -2.30 15.99
N LYS A 110 7.06 -3.35 15.43
CA LYS A 110 7.60 -4.09 14.28
C LYS A 110 7.32 -3.32 12.99
N VAL A 111 8.33 -3.08 12.17
CA VAL A 111 8.14 -2.56 10.81
C VAL A 111 7.50 -3.67 9.97
N ILE A 112 6.37 -3.36 9.34
CA ILE A 112 5.60 -4.32 8.54
C ILE A 112 5.60 -3.98 7.06
N ASP A 113 5.78 -2.71 6.71
CA ASP A 113 5.89 -2.25 5.32
C ASP A 113 6.57 -0.88 5.24
N TYR A 114 7.02 -0.50 4.05
CA TYR A 114 7.53 0.84 3.77
C TYR A 114 7.13 1.30 2.36
N LEU A 115 6.87 2.60 2.21
CA LEU A 115 6.66 3.23 0.91
C LEU A 115 7.70 4.34 0.73
N VAL A 116 8.27 4.40 -0.46
CA VAL A 116 9.14 5.51 -0.89
C VAL A 116 8.48 6.11 -2.12
N PRO A 117 7.76 7.25 -1.98
CA PRO A 117 7.14 7.92 -3.11
C PRO A 117 8.21 8.39 -4.09
N ILE A 118 8.14 7.89 -5.33
CA ILE A 118 8.93 8.40 -6.45
C ILE A 118 8.01 9.32 -7.25
N ASP A 119 8.36 10.60 -7.33
CA ASP A 119 7.68 11.54 -8.24
C ASP A 119 7.76 11.05 -9.69
N ILE A 120 6.68 11.24 -10.44
CA ILE A 120 6.51 10.85 -11.85
C ILE A 120 7.56 11.49 -12.77
N GLU A 121 8.14 12.63 -12.36
CA GLU A 121 9.26 13.29 -13.06
C GLU A 121 10.64 12.98 -12.47
N GLY A 122 10.73 12.23 -11.38
CA GLY A 122 11.98 11.89 -10.69
C GLY A 122 12.71 13.06 -10.03
N LYS A 123 12.04 14.21 -9.82
CA LYS A 123 12.67 15.45 -9.34
C LYS A 123 12.48 15.73 -7.85
N HIS A 124 11.40 15.27 -7.25
CA HIS A 124 11.19 15.32 -5.80
C HIS A 124 11.02 13.92 -5.24
N VAL A 125 11.84 13.59 -4.25
CA VAL A 125 11.64 12.42 -3.40
C VAL A 125 11.05 12.95 -2.11
N GLY A 126 9.97 12.34 -1.67
CA GLY A 126 9.19 12.88 -0.57
C GLY A 126 8.79 11.75 0.34
N ILE A 127 9.39 11.75 1.53
CA ILE A 127 8.89 11.13 2.74
C ILE A 127 8.83 9.60 2.67
N ILE A 128 9.82 8.95 3.29
CA ILE A 128 9.73 7.52 3.59
C ILE A 128 8.55 7.34 4.54
N ASP A 129 7.50 6.68 4.09
CA ASP A 129 6.37 6.29 4.92
C ASP A 129 6.63 4.88 5.45
N LEU A 130 6.94 4.77 6.74
CA LEU A 130 7.05 3.48 7.42
C LEU A 130 5.72 3.11 8.06
N VAL A 131 5.29 1.87 7.85
CA VAL A 131 4.16 1.29 8.58
C VAL A 131 4.72 0.39 9.66
N THR A 132 4.47 0.75 10.92
CA THR A 132 4.90 -0.03 12.07
C THR A 132 3.73 -0.45 12.93
N PHE A 133 3.83 -1.62 13.55
CA PHE A 133 2.81 -2.22 14.39
C PHE A 133 3.38 -2.60 15.74
N ASP A 134 2.80 -2.03 16.80
CA ASP A 134 3.06 -2.48 18.17
C ASP A 134 1.93 -3.40 18.63
N ALA A 135 2.26 -4.67 18.87
CA ALA A 135 1.31 -5.67 19.33
C ALA A 135 0.87 -5.46 20.79
N GLU A 136 1.67 -4.78 21.61
CA GLU A 136 1.36 -4.53 23.02
C GLU A 136 0.32 -3.42 23.17
N THR A 137 0.42 -2.37 22.35
CA THR A 137 -0.50 -1.23 22.42
C THR A 137 -1.60 -1.27 21.34
N SER A 138 -1.46 -2.11 20.31
CA SER A 138 -2.33 -2.22 19.11
C SER A 138 -2.45 -1.02 18.14
N PRO A 139 -1.66 0.08 18.18
CA PRO A 139 -1.69 1.11 17.15
C PRO A 139 -0.89 0.67 15.91
N VAL A 140 -1.32 1.20 14.77
CA VAL A 140 -0.51 1.27 13.55
C VAL A 140 0.01 2.69 13.47
N PHE A 141 1.33 2.84 13.33
CA PHE A 141 1.95 4.14 13.11
C PHE A 141 2.33 4.29 11.63
N VAL A 142 2.04 5.47 11.08
CA VAL A 142 2.61 5.95 9.83
C VAL A 142 3.63 7.01 10.18
N ILE A 143 4.89 6.76 9.86
CA ILE A 143 5.99 7.67 10.18
C ILE A 143 6.52 8.22 8.87
N GLY A 144 6.41 9.53 8.70
CA GLY A 144 7.04 10.24 7.60
C GLY A 144 8.42 10.75 7.99
N TYR A 145 9.44 10.42 7.20
CA TYR A 145 10.79 10.98 7.33
C TYR A 145 11.04 12.01 6.22
N ALA A 146 11.03 13.31 6.56
CA ALA A 146 11.24 14.43 5.64
C ALA A 146 12.64 15.05 5.79
#